data_AF-A0AAV8AFI7-F1
#
_entry.id   AF-A0AAV8AFI7-F1
#
_cell.length_a   1.000
_cell.length_b   1.000
_cell.length_c   1.000
_cell.angle_alpha   90.00
_cell.angle_beta   90.00
_cell.angle_gamma   90.00
#
_symmetry.space_group_name_H-M   'P 1'
#
loop_
_entity.id
_entity.type
_entity.pdbx_description
1 polymer ?
#
loop_
_entity_poly.entity_id
_entity_poly.type
_entity_poly.pdbx_seq_one_letter_code
_entity_poly.pdbx_strand_id
1 'polypeptide(L)'
;MSVTTIAIGDRAMDSRSNPGTIKFIGKTQFDSGIWVGIELDQPVGKNNGTIEGVTYFKSGNKRGVFVRKPALLRRLNSSSSRRSVKSNQGGSKKFSPKKPFRGSTTSPSSSPKKGSPKSKTSASSSSMSSTNVKVKKRRKKVSTPRTNKVDPKLLEQRLTELKQHKVKAKKELALVKEKLLQVQSEHKNVQNIEKQNTNEQIKILKEQLKNEKQKREEMQKKRDKYALEELKSRRHLQSAKKKILTSELNLENKSEQLYILIDEILDSGPQNENWKKLKLLYSIVAIRGIKNLQSEMEKKISIVKELIEKTEKSLN
;
A
#
# COMPACT_ATOMS: atom_id res chain seq x y z
N MET A 1 16.66 -8.53 16.48
CA MET A 1 15.28 -9.00 16.75
C MET A 1 14.56 -9.07 15.42
N SER A 2 13.81 -10.14 15.14
CA SER A 2 12.90 -10.15 13.99
C SER A 2 11.74 -9.18 14.26
N VAL A 3 11.46 -8.28 13.30
CA VAL A 3 10.27 -7.44 13.34
C VAL A 3 9.11 -8.22 12.73
N THR A 4 8.19 -8.69 13.56
CA THR A 4 6.95 -9.32 13.10
C THR A 4 6.09 -8.26 12.41
N THR A 5 6.17 -8.20 11.09
CA THR A 5 5.28 -7.38 10.26
C THR A 5 3.86 -7.94 10.34
N ILE A 6 2.87 -7.05 10.30
CA ILE A 6 1.45 -7.40 10.18
C ILE A 6 0.82 -6.60 9.04
N ALA A 7 -0.06 -7.24 8.28
CA ALA A 7 -0.77 -6.72 7.13
C ALA A 7 -2.30 -6.87 7.29
N ILE A 8 -3.06 -6.24 6.39
CA ILE A 8 -4.50 -6.49 6.26
C ILE A 8 -4.68 -7.84 5.58
N GLY A 9 -5.58 -8.68 6.12
CA GLY A 9 -5.75 -10.08 5.73
C GLY A 9 -5.06 -11.08 6.68
N ASP A 10 -4.11 -10.64 7.50
CA ASP A 10 -3.43 -11.53 8.45
C ASP A 10 -4.37 -12.04 9.55
N ARG A 11 -4.03 -13.22 10.08
CA ARG A 11 -4.74 -13.84 11.21
C ARG A 11 -4.18 -13.33 12.54
N ALA A 12 -5.08 -12.87 13.39
CA ALA A 12 -4.79 -12.20 14.66
C ALA A 12 -5.69 -12.72 15.79
N MET A 13 -5.38 -12.32 17.03
CA MET A 13 -6.19 -12.60 18.21
C MET A 13 -6.46 -11.32 19.01
N ASP A 14 -7.66 -11.21 19.60
CA ASP A 14 -8.00 -10.07 20.48
C ASP A 14 -7.33 -10.19 21.88
N SER A 15 -7.67 -9.25 22.78
CA SER A 15 -7.18 -9.26 24.16
C SER A 15 -7.64 -10.46 24.99
N ARG A 16 -8.69 -11.17 24.56
CA ARG A 16 -9.27 -12.37 25.18
C ARG A 16 -8.93 -13.65 24.40
N SER A 17 -7.98 -13.57 23.45
CA SER A 17 -7.52 -14.67 22.60
C SER A 17 -8.54 -15.18 21.56
N ASN A 18 -9.61 -14.41 21.27
CA ASN A 18 -10.54 -14.76 20.19
C ASN A 18 -9.86 -14.59 18.82
N PRO A 19 -9.94 -15.58 17.92
CA PRO A 19 -9.33 -15.50 16.60
C PRO A 19 -10.13 -14.60 15.64
N GLY A 20 -9.42 -13.98 14.69
CA GLY A 20 -10.00 -13.15 13.65
C GLY A 20 -9.00 -12.76 12.57
N THR A 21 -9.47 -11.95 11.62
CA THR A 21 -8.69 -11.45 10.47
C THR A 21 -8.54 -9.93 10.58
N ILE A 22 -7.33 -9.40 10.37
CA ILE A 22 -7.08 -7.96 10.33
C ILE A 22 -7.78 -7.34 9.11
N LYS A 23 -8.62 -6.32 9.35
CA LYS A 23 -9.32 -5.55 8.32
C LYS A 23 -8.85 -4.10 8.21
N PHE A 24 -8.22 -3.56 9.25
CA PHE A 24 -7.79 -2.16 9.32
C PHE A 24 -6.47 -2.04 10.08
N ILE A 25 -5.56 -1.17 9.61
CA ILE A 25 -4.35 -0.74 10.35
C ILE A 25 -4.18 0.76 10.09
N GLY A 26 -4.28 1.61 11.12
CA GLY A 26 -4.20 3.06 10.93
C GLY A 26 -4.38 3.89 12.20
N LYS A 27 -4.41 5.22 12.02
CA LYS A 27 -4.91 6.16 13.05
C LYS A 27 -6.44 6.13 13.09
N THR A 28 -7.03 6.47 14.23
CA THR A 28 -8.48 6.57 14.40
C THR A 28 -8.87 7.91 15.02
N GLN A 29 -10.15 8.30 14.96
CA GLN A 29 -10.62 9.56 15.55
C GLN A 29 -10.89 9.42 17.06
N PHE A 30 -11.39 8.26 17.51
CA PHE A 30 -11.77 8.00 18.90
C PHE A 30 -10.59 7.93 19.90
N ASP A 31 -9.37 7.65 19.44
CA ASP A 31 -8.14 7.67 20.25
C ASP A 31 -6.90 7.75 19.34
N SER A 32 -5.94 8.54 19.80
CA SER A 32 -4.56 8.70 19.32
C SER A 32 -3.84 7.39 18.90
N GLY A 33 -2.74 7.51 18.15
CA GLY A 33 -1.81 6.41 17.87
C GLY A 33 -2.28 5.42 16.79
N ILE A 34 -1.65 4.23 16.71
CA ILE A 34 -1.95 3.22 15.68
C ILE A 34 -2.76 2.06 16.26
N TRP A 35 -3.93 1.85 15.68
CA TRP A 35 -4.88 0.81 15.96
C TRP A 35 -4.91 -0.26 14.86
N VAL A 36 -5.31 -1.46 15.24
CA VAL A 36 -5.57 -2.58 14.35
C VAL A 36 -7.03 -2.99 14.56
N GLY A 37 -7.83 -2.91 13.49
CA GLY A 37 -9.20 -3.42 13.47
C GLY A 37 -9.21 -4.88 13.02
N ILE A 38 -9.80 -5.74 13.84
CA ILE A 38 -9.91 -7.19 13.61
C ILE A 38 -11.41 -7.52 13.46
N GLU A 39 -11.76 -8.24 12.40
CA GLU A 39 -13.02 -8.98 12.31
C GLU A 39 -12.82 -10.36 12.94
N LEU A 40 -13.49 -10.62 14.05
CA LEU A 40 -13.49 -11.90 14.74
C LEU A 40 -14.30 -12.95 13.95
N ASP A 41 -13.93 -14.21 14.11
CA ASP A 41 -14.65 -15.32 13.48
C ASP A 41 -16.06 -15.49 14.06
N GLN A 42 -16.23 -15.15 15.35
CA GLN A 42 -17.46 -15.28 16.13
C GLN A 42 -18.01 -13.90 16.57
N PRO A 43 -19.33 -13.76 16.84
CA PRO A 43 -19.99 -12.51 17.22
C PRO A 43 -19.76 -12.10 18.69
N VAL A 44 -18.50 -12.15 19.14
CA VAL A 44 -18.04 -11.86 20.52
C VAL A 44 -17.23 -10.56 20.63
N GLY A 45 -17.16 -9.80 19.54
CA GLY A 45 -16.53 -8.48 19.43
C GLY A 45 -17.38 -7.36 20.04
N LYS A 46 -16.92 -6.11 19.84
CA LYS A 46 -17.52 -4.92 20.47
C LYS A 46 -18.33 -4.03 19.51
N ASN A 47 -18.11 -4.14 18.21
CA ASN A 47 -18.77 -3.30 17.19
C ASN A 47 -18.90 -4.05 15.84
N ASN A 48 -19.22 -3.32 14.77
CA ASN A 48 -19.30 -3.81 13.38
C ASN A 48 -18.20 -3.22 12.46
N GLY A 49 -17.16 -2.62 13.05
CA GLY A 49 -16.13 -1.83 12.36
C GLY A 49 -16.42 -0.32 12.25
N THR A 50 -17.59 0.12 12.72
CA THR A 50 -17.95 1.54 12.93
C THR A 50 -17.81 1.92 14.41
N ILE A 51 -17.29 3.11 14.69
CA ILE A 51 -17.29 3.75 16.02
C ILE A 51 -17.63 5.23 15.81
N GLU A 52 -18.56 5.77 16.62
CA GLU A 52 -18.93 7.20 16.63
C GLU A 52 -19.28 7.75 15.23
N GLY A 53 -20.07 6.97 14.47
CA GLY A 53 -20.47 7.29 13.09
C GLY A 53 -19.38 7.02 12.03
N VAL A 54 -18.11 6.88 12.42
CA VAL A 54 -16.99 6.67 11.49
C VAL A 54 -16.77 5.18 11.23
N THR A 55 -16.91 4.76 9.97
CA THR A 55 -16.65 3.37 9.53
C THR A 55 -15.18 3.21 9.13
N TYR A 56 -14.44 2.36 9.85
CA TYR A 56 -13.03 2.07 9.56
C TYR A 56 -12.84 0.77 8.77
N PHE A 57 -13.76 -0.18 8.95
CA PHE A 57 -13.89 -1.40 8.15
C PHE A 57 -15.34 -1.90 8.20
N LYS A 58 -15.73 -2.76 7.26
CA LYS A 58 -17.03 -3.45 7.29
C LYS A 58 -16.88 -4.81 7.96
N SER A 59 -17.72 -5.09 8.94
CA SER A 59 -17.80 -6.38 9.63
C SER A 59 -19.24 -6.71 10.04
N GLY A 60 -19.50 -7.98 10.37
CA GLY A 60 -20.80 -8.39 10.93
C GLY A 60 -21.09 -7.75 12.30
N ASN A 61 -22.37 -7.78 12.72
CA ASN A 61 -22.74 -7.25 14.03
C ASN A 61 -22.02 -8.01 15.15
N LYS A 62 -21.50 -7.26 16.15
CA LYS A 62 -20.63 -7.75 17.23
C LYS A 62 -19.42 -8.58 16.77
N ARG A 63 -18.87 -8.34 15.57
CA ARG A 63 -17.65 -9.04 15.09
C ARG A 63 -16.39 -8.16 15.02
N GLY A 64 -16.54 -6.84 14.96
CA GLY A 64 -15.43 -5.90 14.98
C GLY A 64 -14.85 -5.70 16.39
N VAL A 65 -13.52 -5.63 16.49
CA VAL A 65 -12.79 -5.18 17.68
C VAL A 65 -11.54 -4.40 17.26
N PHE A 66 -11.17 -3.38 18.03
CA PHE A 66 -9.92 -2.62 17.83
C PHE A 66 -8.91 -2.97 18.93
N VAL A 67 -7.65 -3.15 18.54
CA VAL A 67 -6.53 -3.40 19.46
C VAL A 67 -5.34 -2.49 19.14
N ARG A 68 -4.58 -2.10 20.17
CA ARG A 68 -3.36 -1.29 19.99
C ARG A 68 -2.27 -2.10 19.28
N LYS A 69 -1.69 -1.58 18.19
CA LYS A 69 -0.67 -2.29 17.39
C LYS A 69 0.48 -2.88 18.23
N PRO A 70 1.10 -2.16 19.19
CA PRO A 70 2.17 -2.73 20.02
C PRO A 70 1.73 -3.91 20.91
N ALA A 71 0.49 -3.91 21.39
CA ALA A 71 -0.04 -5.00 22.22
C ALA A 71 -0.30 -6.26 21.39
N LEU A 72 -0.78 -6.11 20.15
CA LEU A 72 -0.95 -7.22 19.20
C LEU A 72 0.40 -7.84 18.81
N LEU A 73 1.39 -7.02 18.46
CA LEU A 73 2.74 -7.50 18.12
C LEU A 73 3.39 -8.27 19.28
N ARG A 74 3.22 -7.80 20.53
CA ARG A 74 3.71 -8.52 21.72
C ARG A 74 3.07 -9.91 21.85
N ARG A 75 1.77 -10.03 21.57
CA ARG A 75 1.05 -11.32 21.60
C ARG A 75 1.54 -12.26 20.51
N LEU A 76 1.66 -11.78 19.27
CA LEU A 76 2.18 -12.58 18.15
C LEU A 76 3.58 -13.11 18.45
N ASN A 77 4.50 -12.26 18.91
CA ASN A 77 5.85 -12.66 19.31
C ASN A 77 5.85 -13.73 20.42
N SER A 78 4.96 -13.60 21.42
CA SER A 78 4.82 -14.60 22.49
C SER A 78 4.19 -15.93 22.06
N SER A 79 3.53 -15.97 20.89
CA SER A 79 2.95 -17.19 20.33
C SER A 79 3.97 -18.02 19.54
N SER A 80 4.97 -17.37 18.93
CA SER A 80 6.07 -18.03 18.22
C SER A 80 6.89 -18.95 19.13
N SER A 81 7.10 -18.55 20.39
CA SER A 81 7.85 -19.33 21.40
C SER A 81 7.07 -20.49 22.02
N ARG A 82 5.82 -20.76 21.60
CA ARG A 82 4.99 -21.88 22.11
C ARG A 82 4.72 -22.99 21.09
N ARG A 83 5.49 -23.05 20.00
CA ARG A 83 5.31 -24.06 18.92
C ARG A 83 6.36 -25.18 18.92
N SER A 84 7.26 -25.21 19.90
CA SER A 84 8.04 -26.41 20.25
C SER A 84 7.44 -27.10 21.50
N VAL A 85 7.77 -28.37 21.70
CA VAL A 85 7.42 -29.20 22.88
C VAL A 85 5.92 -29.51 23.04
N LYS A 86 5.36 -30.29 22.10
CA LYS A 86 4.95 -31.69 22.38
C LYS A 86 4.45 -32.41 21.13
N SER A 87 5.37 -33.08 20.44
CA SER A 87 5.03 -34.22 19.58
C SER A 87 5.04 -35.49 20.42
N ASN A 88 3.87 -36.03 20.76
CA ASN A 88 3.79 -37.45 21.11
C ASN A 88 2.46 -38.08 20.67
N GLN A 89 2.54 -39.37 20.40
CA GLN A 89 1.68 -40.15 19.49
C GLN A 89 0.21 -40.31 19.94
N GLY A 90 -0.70 -40.51 18.99
CA GLY A 90 -2.05 -41.04 19.24
C GLY A 90 -3.13 -40.58 18.24
N GLY A 91 -3.83 -41.53 17.60
CA GLY A 91 -5.03 -41.26 16.80
C GLY A 91 -4.85 -41.34 15.28
N SER A 92 -5.04 -42.53 14.71
CA SER A 92 -5.03 -42.77 13.27
C SER A 92 -6.39 -42.45 12.62
N LYS A 93 -6.38 -41.77 11.46
CA LYS A 93 -7.42 -41.86 10.43
C LYS A 93 -6.87 -41.42 9.06
N LYS A 94 -6.93 -42.32 8.08
CA LYS A 94 -6.52 -42.09 6.69
C LYS A 94 -7.58 -41.23 5.98
N PHE A 95 -7.19 -40.40 5.01
CA PHE A 95 -7.87 -40.33 3.71
C PHE A 95 -6.98 -39.67 2.64
N SER A 96 -7.05 -40.17 1.40
CA SER A 96 -6.21 -39.75 0.28
C SER A 96 -6.90 -38.70 -0.61
N PRO A 97 -6.17 -37.82 -1.31
CA PRO A 97 -6.77 -36.77 -2.15
C PRO A 97 -7.28 -37.30 -3.50
N LYS A 98 -8.44 -36.79 -3.96
CA LYS A 98 -8.91 -36.88 -5.35
C LYS A 98 -9.46 -35.54 -5.85
N LYS A 99 -9.52 -35.40 -7.18
CA LYS A 99 -9.82 -34.17 -7.94
C LYS A 99 -11.32 -33.78 -7.91
N PRO A 100 -11.67 -32.50 -8.18
CA PRO A 100 -13.05 -32.01 -8.11
C PRO A 100 -13.94 -32.49 -9.27
N PHE A 101 -15.27 -32.44 -9.06
CA PHE A 101 -16.32 -32.75 -10.04
C PHE A 101 -17.34 -31.60 -10.21
N ARG A 102 -18.37 -31.80 -11.03
CA ARG A 102 -19.08 -30.75 -11.81
C ARG A 102 -20.61 -30.97 -11.84
N GLY A 103 -21.40 -29.89 -11.81
CA GLY A 103 -22.85 -29.82 -12.12
C GLY A 103 -23.42 -28.41 -11.77
N SER A 104 -24.37 -27.74 -12.45
CA SER A 104 -25.52 -28.05 -13.35
C SER A 104 -26.81 -28.46 -12.62
N THR A 105 -28.02 -27.87 -12.80
CA THR A 105 -28.58 -26.79 -13.69
C THR A 105 -29.42 -25.77 -12.84
N THR A 106 -30.39 -24.91 -13.22
CA THR A 106 -31.23 -24.53 -14.42
C THR A 106 -31.69 -23.05 -14.23
N SER A 107 -31.92 -22.18 -15.25
CA SER A 107 -33.12 -21.87 -16.09
C SER A 107 -34.34 -21.21 -15.38
N PRO A 108 -35.20 -20.37 -16.04
CA PRO A 108 -35.23 -19.89 -17.45
C PRO A 108 -35.51 -18.35 -17.70
N SER A 109 -35.49 -17.92 -18.97
CA SER A 109 -36.11 -16.70 -19.58
C SER A 109 -35.54 -15.28 -19.29
N SER A 110 -35.55 -14.28 -20.20
CA SER A 110 -36.05 -14.20 -21.60
C SER A 110 -35.33 -13.13 -22.50
N SER A 111 -35.37 -13.33 -23.83
CA SER A 111 -35.32 -12.30 -24.92
C SER A 111 -33.96 -11.57 -25.24
N PRO A 112 -33.79 -10.87 -26.42
CA PRO A 112 -33.46 -11.57 -27.69
C PRO A 112 -32.42 -10.93 -28.67
N LYS A 113 -31.81 -11.80 -29.51
CA LYS A 113 -31.29 -11.62 -30.91
C LYS A 113 -30.53 -10.35 -31.37
N LYS A 114 -29.26 -10.54 -31.76
CA LYS A 114 -28.71 -10.39 -33.14
C LYS A 114 -27.29 -11.02 -33.23
N GLY A 115 -26.71 -11.22 -34.42
CA GLY A 115 -25.41 -11.92 -34.53
C GLY A 115 -24.58 -11.66 -35.80
N SER A 116 -23.27 -11.91 -35.69
CA SER A 116 -22.24 -12.06 -36.75
C SER A 116 -20.85 -12.29 -36.11
N PRO A 117 -20.11 -13.38 -36.41
CA PRO A 117 -18.76 -13.61 -35.87
C PRO A 117 -17.61 -13.48 -36.89
N LYS A 118 -16.37 -13.31 -36.38
CA LYS A 118 -15.11 -13.24 -37.16
C LYS A 118 -14.26 -14.52 -37.02
N SER A 119 -13.55 -14.89 -38.07
CA SER A 119 -12.23 -15.56 -38.03
C SER A 119 -11.52 -15.31 -39.37
N LYS A 120 -10.32 -14.69 -39.45
CA LYS A 120 -8.98 -15.11 -38.96
C LYS A 120 -8.49 -16.43 -39.57
N THR A 121 -7.44 -16.34 -40.41
CA THR A 121 -6.12 -16.97 -40.19
C THR A 121 -5.06 -16.31 -41.10
N SER A 122 -3.78 -16.62 -40.88
CA SER A 122 -2.60 -15.98 -41.47
C SER A 122 -2.06 -16.69 -42.72
N ALA A 123 -1.24 -15.98 -43.50
CA ALA A 123 -0.58 -16.49 -44.71
C ALA A 123 0.57 -17.47 -44.42
N SER A 124 0.96 -18.22 -45.45
CA SER A 124 2.14 -19.09 -45.51
C SER A 124 2.88 -18.92 -46.85
N SER A 125 4.17 -19.28 -46.89
CA SER A 125 5.08 -18.94 -48.00
C SER A 125 5.80 -20.15 -48.60
N SER A 126 5.75 -20.29 -49.92
CA SER A 126 6.64 -21.14 -50.74
C SER A 126 6.50 -20.72 -52.21
N SER A 127 7.53 -20.16 -52.86
CA SER A 127 8.69 -20.86 -53.45
C SER A 127 8.29 -21.81 -54.59
N MET A 128 8.43 -21.36 -55.85
CA MET A 128 8.14 -22.16 -57.04
C MET A 128 9.33 -23.03 -57.44
N SER A 129 9.15 -24.35 -57.45
CA SER A 129 10.12 -25.32 -58.00
C SER A 129 9.62 -25.88 -59.33
N SER A 130 10.53 -26.03 -60.30
CA SER A 130 10.22 -26.51 -61.64
C SER A 130 10.11 -28.03 -61.72
N THR A 131 9.03 -28.56 -62.32
CA THR A 131 8.93 -29.98 -62.70
C THR A 131 8.39 -30.14 -64.12
N ASN A 132 9.00 -31.05 -64.89
CA ASN A 132 8.62 -31.37 -66.27
C ASN A 132 7.22 -32.00 -66.37
N VAL A 133 6.36 -31.48 -67.26
CA VAL A 133 5.15 -32.19 -67.71
C VAL A 133 5.16 -32.34 -69.23
N LYS A 134 5.24 -33.60 -69.66
CA LYS A 134 5.44 -34.04 -71.06
C LYS A 134 4.15 -33.89 -71.88
N VAL A 135 4.02 -32.79 -72.62
CA VAL A 135 2.83 -32.50 -73.45
C VAL A 135 2.66 -33.55 -74.57
N LYS A 136 1.67 -34.45 -74.41
CA LYS A 136 1.28 -35.40 -75.46
C LYS A 136 0.59 -34.68 -76.62
N LYS A 137 1.11 -34.82 -77.84
CA LYS A 137 0.45 -34.35 -79.08
C LYS A 137 -0.91 -35.06 -79.23
N ARG A 138 -2.04 -34.35 -79.05
CA ARG A 138 -3.36 -34.75 -79.56
C ARG A 138 -3.89 -33.67 -80.50
N ARG A 139 -3.91 -33.97 -81.81
CA ARG A 139 -4.51 -33.10 -82.83
C ARG A 139 -6.02 -33.11 -82.62
N LYS A 140 -6.63 -31.96 -82.30
CA LYS A 140 -8.06 -31.71 -82.57
C LYS A 140 -8.14 -30.95 -83.89
N LYS A 141 -8.90 -31.48 -84.86
CA LYS A 141 -9.36 -30.67 -86.01
C LYS A 141 -10.28 -29.59 -85.43
N VAL A 142 -9.94 -28.33 -85.64
CA VAL A 142 -10.83 -27.19 -85.38
C VAL A 142 -11.28 -26.66 -86.75
N SER A 143 -12.58 -26.61 -86.97
CA SER A 143 -13.17 -25.99 -88.15
C SER A 143 -12.93 -24.47 -88.09
N THR A 144 -12.36 -23.91 -89.15
CA THR A 144 -12.08 -22.46 -89.23
C THR A 144 -13.37 -21.68 -89.46
N PRO A 145 -13.71 -20.70 -88.61
CA PRO A 145 -14.62 -19.62 -88.98
C PRO A 145 -14.00 -18.83 -90.15
N ARG A 146 -14.84 -18.30 -91.04
CA ARG A 146 -14.43 -17.50 -92.21
C ARG A 146 -13.48 -16.36 -91.80
N THR A 147 -12.42 -16.17 -92.57
CA THR A 147 -11.60 -14.96 -92.54
C THR A 147 -12.37 -13.79 -93.15
N ASN A 148 -13.06 -13.02 -92.31
CA ASN A 148 -13.45 -11.66 -92.71
C ASN A 148 -12.18 -10.88 -93.06
N LYS A 149 -12.16 -10.23 -94.22
CA LYS A 149 -11.10 -9.29 -94.58
C LYS A 149 -11.11 -8.15 -93.56
N VAL A 150 -10.10 -8.05 -92.71
CA VAL A 150 -9.93 -6.92 -91.78
C VAL A 150 -9.45 -5.74 -92.60
N ASP A 151 -10.15 -4.61 -92.50
CA ASP A 151 -9.82 -3.40 -93.25
C ASP A 151 -8.42 -2.89 -92.89
N PRO A 152 -7.47 -2.76 -93.84
CA PRO A 152 -6.10 -2.34 -93.55
C PRO A 152 -6.06 -0.98 -92.82
N LYS A 153 -6.96 -0.08 -93.20
CA LYS A 153 -7.09 1.28 -92.65
C LYS A 153 -7.46 1.29 -91.16
N LEU A 154 -8.25 0.32 -90.70
CA LEU A 154 -8.63 0.16 -89.29
C LEU A 154 -7.45 -0.38 -88.46
N LEU A 155 -6.60 -1.20 -89.08
CA LEU A 155 -5.41 -1.80 -88.46
C LEU A 155 -4.29 -0.75 -88.30
N GLU A 156 -4.09 0.09 -89.32
CA GLU A 156 -3.25 1.29 -89.30
C GLU A 156 -3.68 2.26 -88.19
N GLN A 157 -4.98 2.59 -88.10
CA GLN A 157 -5.54 3.44 -87.06
C GLN A 157 -5.21 2.89 -85.66
N ARG A 158 -5.51 1.60 -85.40
CA ARG A 158 -5.19 0.96 -84.11
C ARG A 158 -3.70 0.98 -83.76
N LEU A 159 -2.81 0.90 -84.75
CA LEU A 159 -1.36 1.04 -84.55
C LEU A 159 -0.97 2.49 -84.16
N THR A 160 -1.62 3.51 -84.72
CA THR A 160 -1.39 4.91 -84.31
C THR A 160 -1.94 5.21 -82.92
N GLU A 161 -3.12 4.67 -82.57
CA GLU A 161 -3.70 4.75 -81.23
C GLU A 161 -2.79 4.09 -80.19
N LEU A 162 -2.30 2.86 -80.45
CA LEU A 162 -1.32 2.19 -79.56
C LEU A 162 -0.03 2.99 -79.39
N LYS A 163 0.49 3.60 -80.48
CA LYS A 163 1.69 4.45 -80.42
C LYS A 163 1.43 5.68 -79.53
N GLN A 164 0.31 6.37 -79.67
CA GLN A 164 -0.05 7.48 -78.77
C GLN A 164 -0.22 7.03 -77.32
N HIS A 165 -0.92 5.92 -77.06
CA HIS A 165 -1.16 5.42 -75.71
C HIS A 165 0.15 5.04 -75.01
N LYS A 166 1.10 4.44 -75.75
CA LYS A 166 2.45 4.12 -75.28
C LYS A 166 3.28 5.38 -74.96
N VAL A 167 3.06 6.48 -75.66
CA VAL A 167 3.69 7.78 -75.35
C VAL A 167 3.06 8.43 -74.11
N LYS A 168 1.73 8.42 -73.99
CA LYS A 168 1.00 8.91 -72.79
C LYS A 168 1.45 8.17 -71.52
N ALA A 169 1.39 6.84 -71.53
CA ALA A 169 1.82 6.01 -70.41
C ALA A 169 3.31 6.19 -70.05
N LYS A 170 4.19 6.48 -71.03
CA LYS A 170 5.59 6.83 -70.77
C LYS A 170 5.74 8.18 -70.05
N LYS A 171 4.95 9.20 -70.41
CA LYS A 171 4.95 10.50 -69.73
C LYS A 171 4.42 10.38 -68.29
N GLU A 172 3.34 9.64 -68.09
CA GLU A 172 2.79 9.34 -66.76
C GLU A 172 3.80 8.59 -65.88
N LEU A 173 4.47 7.56 -66.42
CA LEU A 173 5.52 6.82 -65.71
C LEU A 173 6.73 7.71 -65.32
N ALA A 174 7.07 8.72 -66.12
CA ALA A 174 8.11 9.68 -65.77
C ALA A 174 7.66 10.58 -64.60
N LEU A 175 6.46 11.17 -64.68
CA LEU A 175 5.89 12.01 -63.62
C LEU A 175 5.69 11.26 -62.30
N VAL A 176 5.31 9.98 -62.35
CA VAL A 176 5.19 9.13 -61.16
C VAL A 176 6.56 8.84 -60.52
N LYS A 177 7.62 8.67 -61.31
CA LYS A 177 8.99 8.50 -60.79
C LYS A 177 9.53 9.77 -60.14
N GLU A 178 9.28 10.93 -60.74
CA GLU A 178 9.64 12.24 -60.19
C GLU A 178 8.97 12.46 -58.83
N LYS A 179 7.64 12.28 -58.75
CA LYS A 179 6.89 12.36 -57.49
C LYS A 179 7.36 11.33 -56.45
N LEU A 180 7.75 10.12 -56.86
CA LEU A 180 8.30 9.11 -55.95
C LEU A 180 9.65 9.55 -55.36
N LEU A 181 10.52 10.19 -56.15
CA LEU A 181 11.79 10.73 -55.65
C LEU A 181 11.58 11.90 -54.68
N GLN A 182 10.60 12.77 -54.96
CA GLN A 182 10.20 13.84 -54.04
C GLN A 182 9.68 13.28 -52.70
N VAL A 183 8.72 12.34 -52.73
CA VAL A 183 8.20 11.71 -51.50
C VAL A 183 9.32 10.99 -50.72
N GLN A 184 10.32 10.41 -51.40
CA GLN A 184 11.48 9.80 -50.75
C GLN A 184 12.45 10.81 -50.12
N SER A 185 12.57 12.04 -50.62
CA SER A 185 13.38 13.09 -49.97
C SER A 185 12.64 13.73 -48.80
N GLU A 186 11.35 14.01 -48.97
CA GLU A 186 10.46 14.50 -47.90
C GLU A 186 10.41 13.52 -46.72
N HIS A 187 10.27 12.22 -46.98
CA HIS A 187 10.26 11.20 -45.92
C HIS A 187 11.59 11.14 -45.14
N LYS A 188 12.74 11.34 -45.79
CA LYS A 188 14.05 11.44 -45.10
C LYS A 188 14.13 12.67 -44.20
N ASN A 189 13.59 13.82 -44.66
CA ASN A 189 13.56 15.05 -43.88
C ASN A 189 12.67 14.89 -42.63
N VAL A 190 11.46 14.32 -42.78
CA VAL A 190 10.56 14.03 -41.66
C VAL A 190 11.23 13.10 -40.63
N GLN A 191 11.83 11.99 -41.08
CA GLN A 191 12.56 11.09 -40.19
C GLN A 191 13.70 11.77 -39.41
N ASN A 192 14.38 12.76 -39.99
CA ASN A 192 15.43 13.50 -39.29
C ASN A 192 14.87 14.47 -38.26
N ILE A 193 13.78 15.17 -38.57
CA ILE A 193 13.08 16.07 -37.62
C ILE A 193 12.54 15.26 -36.44
N GLU A 194 11.93 14.09 -36.68
CA GLU A 194 11.47 13.17 -35.63
C GLU A 194 12.62 12.71 -34.74
N LYS A 195 13.77 12.34 -35.32
CA LYS A 195 14.99 11.97 -34.57
C LYS A 195 15.58 13.13 -33.76
N GLN A 196 15.53 14.36 -34.27
CA GLN A 196 16.00 15.54 -33.54
C GLN A 196 15.10 15.84 -32.35
N ASN A 197 13.79 15.94 -32.57
CA ASN A 197 12.78 16.20 -31.54
C ASN A 197 12.81 15.11 -30.43
N THR A 198 12.86 13.83 -30.80
CA THR A 198 12.95 12.75 -29.81
C THR A 198 14.26 12.76 -29.01
N ASN A 199 15.40 13.08 -29.63
CA ASN A 199 16.67 13.24 -28.90
C ASN A 199 16.65 14.42 -27.92
N GLU A 200 16.03 15.54 -28.30
CA GLU A 200 15.87 16.71 -27.42
C GLU A 200 14.94 16.41 -26.25
N GLN A 201 13.80 15.76 -26.50
CA GLN A 201 12.90 15.30 -25.45
C GLN A 201 13.59 14.31 -24.48
N ILE A 202 14.42 13.40 -25.00
CA ILE A 202 15.24 12.49 -24.18
C ILE A 202 16.28 13.25 -23.34
N LYS A 203 16.88 14.32 -23.88
CA LYS A 203 17.83 15.19 -23.14
C LYS A 203 17.14 15.89 -21.97
N ILE A 204 15.96 16.47 -22.20
CA ILE A 204 15.14 17.13 -21.16
C ILE A 204 14.75 16.13 -20.07
N LEU A 205 14.22 14.96 -20.44
CA LEU A 205 13.80 13.92 -19.49
C LEU A 205 14.97 13.36 -18.66
N LYS A 206 16.16 13.23 -19.25
CA LYS A 206 17.38 12.81 -18.53
C LYS A 206 17.81 13.82 -17.47
N GLU A 207 17.77 15.11 -17.78
CA GLU A 207 18.14 16.16 -16.83
C GLU A 207 17.10 16.32 -15.72
N GLN A 208 15.80 16.23 -16.05
CA GLN A 208 14.72 16.15 -15.05
C GLN A 208 14.91 14.96 -14.09
N LEU A 209 15.19 13.76 -14.61
CA LEU A 209 15.44 12.56 -13.81
C LEU A 209 16.68 12.68 -12.91
N LYS A 210 17.74 13.32 -13.40
CA LYS A 210 18.97 13.62 -12.62
C LYS A 210 18.66 14.56 -11.45
N ASN A 211 17.96 15.66 -11.72
CA ASN A 211 17.59 16.65 -10.71
C ASN A 211 16.62 16.05 -9.67
N GLU A 212 15.69 15.18 -10.10
CA GLU A 212 14.81 14.48 -9.15
C GLU A 212 15.56 13.47 -8.27
N LYS A 213 16.55 12.75 -8.82
CA LYS A 213 17.42 11.85 -8.05
C LYS A 213 18.21 12.62 -6.98
N GLN A 214 18.87 13.72 -7.35
CA GLN A 214 19.60 14.56 -6.38
C GLN A 214 18.68 15.08 -5.28
N LYS A 215 17.48 15.57 -5.64
CA LYS A 215 16.47 16.02 -4.68
C LYS A 215 15.98 14.90 -3.74
N ARG A 216 15.83 13.67 -4.25
CA ARG A 216 15.50 12.49 -3.42
C ARG A 216 16.64 12.12 -2.46
N GLU A 217 17.89 12.16 -2.92
CA GLU A 217 19.07 11.88 -2.07
C GLU A 217 19.25 12.92 -0.96
N GLU A 218 19.07 14.22 -1.25
CA GLU A 218 19.08 15.26 -0.23
C GLU A 218 17.97 15.05 0.82
N MET A 219 16.75 14.75 0.37
CA MET A 219 15.62 14.50 1.26
C MET A 219 15.85 13.25 2.11
N GLN A 220 16.58 12.25 1.60
CA GLN A 220 16.98 11.09 2.38
C GLN A 220 18.05 11.47 3.43
N LYS A 221 19.13 12.15 3.04
CA LYS A 221 20.16 12.66 3.97
C LYS A 221 19.56 13.54 5.09
N LYS A 222 18.56 14.38 4.76
CA LYS A 222 17.79 15.18 5.73
C LYS A 222 16.99 14.28 6.70
N ARG A 223 16.26 13.28 6.20
CA ARG A 223 15.54 12.30 7.03
C ARG A 223 16.46 11.51 7.96
N ASP A 224 17.57 11.02 7.46
CA ASP A 224 18.53 10.23 8.24
C ASP A 224 19.17 11.06 9.36
N LYS A 225 19.47 12.34 9.10
CA LYS A 225 19.90 13.29 10.14
C LYS A 225 18.85 13.49 11.23
N TYR A 226 17.58 13.70 10.89
CA TYR A 226 16.51 13.84 11.88
C TYR A 226 16.29 12.56 12.70
N ALA A 227 16.32 11.39 12.06
CA ALA A 227 16.18 10.10 12.75
C ALA A 227 17.35 9.83 13.72
N LEU A 228 18.56 10.27 13.38
CA LEU A 228 19.74 10.17 14.26
C LEU A 228 19.60 11.05 15.52
N GLU A 229 19.12 12.30 15.37
CA GLU A 229 18.87 13.18 16.53
C GLU A 229 17.73 12.66 17.41
N GLU A 230 16.60 12.21 16.83
CA GLU A 230 15.52 11.58 17.61
C GLU A 230 16.03 10.40 18.44
N LEU A 231 16.89 9.57 17.85
CA LEU A 231 17.48 8.40 18.50
C LEU A 231 18.46 8.79 19.61
N LYS A 232 19.22 9.89 19.48
CA LYS A 232 20.03 10.46 20.57
C LYS A 232 19.13 10.94 21.71
N SER A 233 18.17 11.82 21.45
CA SER A 233 17.24 12.35 22.46
C SER A 233 16.52 11.23 23.21
N ARG A 234 16.09 10.18 22.49
CA ARG A 234 15.48 8.98 23.07
C ARG A 234 16.43 8.18 23.97
N ARG A 235 17.72 8.06 23.64
CA ARG A 235 18.73 7.45 24.52
C ARG A 235 18.94 8.26 25.80
N HIS A 236 19.03 9.59 25.71
CA HIS A 236 19.13 10.47 26.89
C HIS A 236 17.89 10.34 27.78
N LEU A 237 16.68 10.35 27.21
CA LEU A 237 15.44 10.14 27.94
C LEU A 237 15.35 8.75 28.61
N GLN A 238 15.83 7.69 27.94
CA GLN A 238 15.91 6.35 28.55
C GLN A 238 16.91 6.29 29.71
N SER A 239 18.05 6.98 29.60
CA SER A 239 19.04 7.09 30.69
C SER A 239 18.45 7.84 31.89
N ALA A 240 17.80 8.99 31.65
CA ALA A 240 17.11 9.75 32.69
C ALA A 240 16.01 8.93 33.39
N LYS A 241 15.15 8.25 32.62
CA LYS A 241 14.11 7.36 33.19
C LYS A 241 14.68 6.20 33.99
N LYS A 242 15.81 5.61 33.59
CA LYS A 242 16.47 4.57 34.39
C LYS A 242 16.99 5.13 35.72
N LYS A 243 17.60 6.33 35.72
CA LYS A 243 18.09 7.01 36.93
C LYS A 243 16.96 7.33 37.91
N ILE A 244 15.85 7.84 37.40
CA ILE A 244 14.63 8.13 38.19
C ILE A 244 14.13 6.83 38.83
N LEU A 245 13.91 5.77 38.05
CA LEU A 245 13.45 4.47 38.56
C LEU A 245 14.37 3.86 39.62
N THR A 246 15.70 3.99 39.48
CA THR A 246 16.64 3.54 40.52
C THR A 246 16.63 4.42 41.77
N SER A 247 16.22 5.69 41.65
CA SER A 247 16.06 6.58 42.80
C SER A 247 14.74 6.32 43.52
N GLU A 248 13.65 6.06 42.78
CA GLU A 248 12.34 5.65 43.30
C GLU A 248 12.47 4.35 44.12
N LEU A 249 13.07 3.30 43.56
CA LEU A 249 13.31 2.04 44.29
C LEU A 249 14.19 2.20 45.55
N ASN A 250 15.17 3.11 45.52
CA ASN A 250 16.03 3.40 46.68
C ASN A 250 15.31 4.25 47.75
N LEU A 251 14.27 4.99 47.37
CA LEU A 251 13.39 5.67 48.33
C LEU A 251 12.41 4.67 48.95
N GLU A 252 11.78 3.80 48.14
CA GLU A 252 10.83 2.79 48.61
C GLU A 252 11.44 1.88 49.68
N ASN A 253 12.60 1.28 49.40
CA ASN A 253 13.36 0.45 50.34
C ASN A 253 13.73 1.19 51.64
N LYS A 254 13.95 2.51 51.57
CA LYS A 254 14.26 3.34 52.75
C LYS A 254 13.02 3.69 53.56
N SER A 255 11.86 3.86 52.93
CA SER A 255 10.59 3.96 53.65
C SER A 255 10.23 2.63 54.33
N GLU A 256 10.41 1.48 53.69
CA GLU A 256 10.20 0.17 54.33
C GLU A 256 11.08 0.01 55.59
N GLN A 257 12.38 0.32 55.48
CA GLN A 257 13.30 0.31 56.64
C GLN A 257 12.89 1.32 57.73
N LEU A 258 12.38 2.49 57.35
CA LEU A 258 11.93 3.50 58.31
C LEU A 258 10.62 3.10 59.00
N TYR A 259 9.69 2.42 58.33
CA TYR A 259 8.47 1.90 58.95
C TYR A 259 8.80 0.84 60.02
N ILE A 260 9.67 -0.12 59.71
CA ILE A 260 10.10 -1.16 60.67
C ILE A 260 10.71 -0.50 61.92
N LEU A 261 11.63 0.46 61.74
CA LEU A 261 12.25 1.18 62.86
C LEU A 261 11.24 2.06 63.64
N ILE A 262 10.20 2.58 62.98
CA ILE A 262 9.12 3.32 63.65
C ILE A 262 8.30 2.38 64.54
N ASP A 263 7.94 1.20 64.06
CA ASP A 263 7.17 0.21 64.82
C ASP A 263 7.97 -0.31 66.02
N GLU A 264 9.26 -0.65 65.84
CA GLU A 264 10.19 -1.00 66.93
C GLU A 264 10.27 0.10 68.02
N ILE A 265 10.30 1.38 67.61
CA ILE A 265 10.31 2.51 68.54
C ILE A 265 8.96 2.67 69.23
N LEU A 266 7.83 2.45 68.54
CA LEU A 266 6.49 2.56 69.12
C LEU A 266 6.24 1.48 70.18
N ASP A 267 6.62 0.23 69.91
CA ASP A 267 6.50 -0.90 70.84
C ASP A 267 7.36 -0.70 72.11
N SER A 268 8.47 0.04 72.02
CA SER A 268 9.32 0.35 73.17
C SER A 268 8.68 1.29 74.21
N GLY A 269 7.51 1.87 73.91
CA GLY A 269 6.63 2.54 74.87
C GLY A 269 7.07 3.94 75.35
N PRO A 270 6.17 4.65 76.05
CA PRO A 270 6.31 6.09 76.31
C PRO A 270 7.45 6.49 77.27
N GLN A 271 8.07 5.52 77.95
CA GLN A 271 9.25 5.79 78.79
C GLN A 271 10.54 5.94 77.98
N ASN A 272 10.60 5.36 76.77
CA ASN A 272 11.78 5.43 75.90
C ASN A 272 11.95 6.85 75.31
N GLU A 273 13.17 7.40 75.39
CA GLU A 273 13.51 8.70 74.80
C GLU A 273 13.32 8.75 73.28
N ASN A 274 13.51 7.64 72.57
CA ASN A 274 13.28 7.60 71.13
C ASN A 274 11.79 7.63 70.77
N TRP A 275 10.92 7.04 71.60
CA TRP A 275 9.46 7.16 71.48
C TRP A 275 9.02 8.61 71.67
N LYS A 276 9.53 9.29 72.70
CA LYS A 276 9.25 10.71 72.98
C LYS A 276 9.68 11.61 71.81
N LYS A 277 10.89 11.40 71.28
CA LYS A 277 11.42 12.11 70.10
C LYS A 277 10.57 11.85 68.85
N LEU A 278 10.16 10.61 68.60
CA LEU A 278 9.29 10.25 67.47
C LEU A 278 7.92 10.94 67.58
N LYS A 279 7.31 10.95 68.77
CA LYS A 279 6.03 11.62 69.02
C LYS A 279 6.11 13.14 68.84
N LEU A 280 7.21 13.75 69.28
CA LEU A 280 7.50 15.17 69.04
C LEU A 280 7.71 15.46 67.54
N LEU A 281 8.48 14.63 66.84
CA LEU A 281 8.75 14.77 65.41
C LEU A 281 7.45 14.69 64.58
N TYR A 282 6.60 13.71 64.86
CA TYR A 282 5.28 13.58 64.23
C TYR A 282 4.43 14.85 64.43
N SER A 283 4.42 15.39 65.65
CA SER A 283 3.69 16.61 65.99
C SER A 283 4.22 17.84 65.21
N ILE A 284 5.54 17.96 65.07
CA ILE A 284 6.20 19.02 64.26
C ILE A 284 5.84 18.87 62.77
N VAL A 285 5.81 17.65 62.24
CA VAL A 285 5.44 17.38 60.84
C VAL A 285 3.96 17.73 60.58
N ALA A 286 3.04 17.35 61.48
CA ALA A 286 1.63 17.72 61.39
C ALA A 286 1.42 19.25 61.38
N ILE A 287 2.09 19.97 62.29
CA ILE A 287 2.04 21.44 62.35
C ILE A 287 2.57 22.08 61.05
N ARG A 288 3.64 21.54 60.45
CA ARG A 288 4.15 21.99 59.15
C ARG A 288 3.16 21.73 58.01
N GLY A 289 2.49 20.59 58.01
CA GLY A 289 1.43 20.26 57.04
C GLY A 289 0.27 21.26 57.08
N ILE A 290 -0.22 21.58 58.28
CA ILE A 290 -1.29 22.58 58.50
C ILE A 290 -0.87 23.96 57.96
N LYS A 291 0.37 24.41 58.26
CA LYS A 291 0.88 25.71 57.77
C LYS A 291 1.02 25.76 56.24
N ASN A 292 1.41 24.66 55.60
CA ASN A 292 1.48 24.59 54.13
C ASN A 292 0.07 24.68 53.49
N LEU A 293 -0.91 23.97 54.05
CA LEU A 293 -2.31 24.02 53.59
C LEU A 293 -2.89 25.43 53.76
N GLN A 294 -2.62 26.10 54.89
CA GLN A 294 -3.02 27.49 55.12
C GLN A 294 -2.45 28.42 54.03
N SER A 295 -1.15 28.34 53.73
CA SER A 295 -0.53 29.15 52.68
C SER A 295 -1.07 28.88 51.27
N GLU A 296 -1.49 27.63 50.98
CA GLU A 296 -2.15 27.31 49.71
C GLU A 296 -3.59 27.86 49.64
N MET A 297 -4.33 27.83 50.76
CA MET A 297 -5.64 28.46 50.87
C MET A 297 -5.56 29.99 50.74
N GLU A 298 -4.59 30.64 51.38
CA GLU A 298 -4.34 32.08 51.26
C GLU A 298 -4.09 32.50 49.80
N LYS A 299 -3.27 31.73 49.06
CA LYS A 299 -3.05 31.94 47.61
C LYS A 299 -4.33 31.79 46.80
N LYS A 300 -5.14 30.76 47.07
CA LYS A 300 -6.44 30.55 46.39
C LYS A 300 -7.44 31.68 46.69
N ILE A 301 -7.50 32.15 47.94
CA ILE A 301 -8.31 33.31 48.34
C ILE A 301 -7.84 34.57 47.61
N SER A 302 -6.53 34.79 47.48
CA SER A 302 -5.98 35.92 46.71
C SER A 302 -6.41 35.90 45.25
N ILE A 303 -6.34 34.72 44.59
CA ILE A 303 -6.77 34.56 43.19
C ILE A 303 -8.28 34.81 43.04
N VAL A 304 -9.10 34.32 43.98
CA VAL A 304 -10.56 34.56 43.96
C VAL A 304 -10.89 36.04 44.14
N LYS A 305 -10.19 36.76 45.03
CA LYS A 305 -10.36 38.22 45.18
C LYS A 305 -10.01 38.97 43.90
N GLU A 306 -8.90 38.63 43.25
CA GLU A 306 -8.46 39.24 41.99
C GLU A 306 -9.46 38.98 40.85
N LEU A 307 -10.16 37.84 40.86
CA LEU A 307 -11.23 37.54 39.90
C LEU A 307 -12.51 38.34 40.18
N ILE A 308 -12.93 38.47 41.44
CA ILE A 308 -14.09 39.27 41.85
C ILE A 308 -13.89 40.75 41.44
N GLU A 309 -12.74 41.33 41.78
CA GLU A 309 -12.42 42.72 41.45
C GLU A 309 -12.45 42.97 39.93
N LYS A 310 -11.98 42.00 39.13
CA LYS A 310 -12.06 42.07 37.65
C LYS A 310 -13.50 41.98 37.13
N THR A 311 -14.37 41.18 37.75
CA THR A 311 -15.79 41.12 37.35
C THR A 311 -16.55 42.39 37.73
N GLU A 312 -16.32 42.96 38.90
CA GLU A 312 -16.91 44.24 39.34
C GLU A 312 -16.46 45.40 38.45
N LYS A 313 -15.18 45.41 38.03
CA LYS A 313 -14.64 46.35 37.03
C LYS A 313 -15.12 46.13 35.59
N SER A 314 -15.92 45.08 35.33
CA SER A 314 -16.56 44.85 34.03
C SER A 314 -18.08 45.06 34.03
N LEU A 315 -18.64 45.51 35.17
CA LEU A 315 -20.06 45.77 35.38
C LEU A 315 -20.40 47.26 35.59
N ASN A 316 -19.37 48.12 35.62
CA ASN A 316 -19.45 49.58 35.68
C ASN A 316 -18.78 50.19 34.43
#